data_AF-A0A3C0IX40-F1
#
_entry.id   AF-A0A3C0IX40-F1
#
_cell.length_a   1.000
_cell.length_b   1.000
_cell.length_c   1.000
_cell.angle_alpha   90.00
_cell.angle_beta   90.00
_cell.angle_gamma   90.00
#
_symmetry.space_group_name_H-M   'P 1'
#
loop_
_entity.id
_entity.type
_entity.pdbx_description
1 polymer ?
#
loop_
_entity_poly.entity_id
_entity_poly.type
_entity_poly.pdbx_seq_one_letter_code
_entity_poly.pdbx_strand_id
1 'polypeptide(L)' 'NTSRTCPACGVVDQASRRGIRFRCTACGHTEHADSVGAANIARAISGLAAA' A
#
# COMPACT_ATOMS: atom_id res chain seq x y z
N ASN A 1 4.28 9.10 -0.30
CA ASN A 1 4.59 7.82 -0.99
C ASN A 1 3.81 6.61 -0.43
N THR A 2 2.79 6.82 0.41
CA THR A 2 2.02 5.76 1.07
C THR A 2 1.11 4.97 0.14
N SER A 3 0.70 5.49 -1.01
CA SER A 3 -0.14 4.77 -1.99
C SER A 3 0.65 3.94 -3.02
N ARG A 4 1.95 3.74 -2.77
CA ARG A 4 2.89 3.03 -3.66
C ARG A 4 3.55 1.81 -3.02
N THR A 5 3.30 1.58 -1.72
CA THR A 5 3.80 0.42 -0.99
C THR A 5 2.74 -0.68 -1.00
N CYS A 6 3.10 -1.88 -1.41
CA CYS A 6 2.21 -3.02 -1.32
C CYS A 6 2.04 -3.46 0.14
N PRO A 7 0.81 -3.53 0.69
CA PRO A 7 0.58 -3.95 2.07
C PRO A 7 0.79 -5.46 2.28
N ALA A 8 0.79 -6.24 1.18
CA ALA A 8 0.94 -7.70 1.22
C ALA A 8 2.42 -8.15 1.18
N CYS A 9 3.26 -7.52 0.33
CA CYS A 9 4.66 -7.93 0.17
C CYS A 9 5.69 -6.82 0.48
N GLY A 10 5.26 -5.60 0.80
CA GLY A 10 6.14 -4.49 1.16
C GLY A 10 6.85 -3.80 -0.01
N VAL A 11 6.70 -4.31 -1.24
CA VAL A 11 7.34 -3.71 -2.43
C VAL A 11 6.81 -2.30 -2.69
N VAL A 12 7.72 -1.36 -2.87
CA VAL A 12 7.42 0.04 -3.22
C VAL A 12 7.63 0.22 -4.72
N ASP A 13 6.55 0.48 -5.45
CA ASP A 13 6.62 0.64 -6.90
C ASP A 13 5.67 1.74 -7.40
N GLN A 14 6.12 2.51 -8.40
CA GLN A 14 5.31 3.59 -8.99
C GLN A 14 4.21 3.06 -9.89
N ALA A 15 4.53 2.03 -10.67
CA ALA A 15 3.60 1.45 -11.64
C ALA A 15 2.44 0.73 -10.95
N SER A 16 2.59 0.46 -9.64
CA SER A 16 1.59 -0.18 -8.80
C SER A 16 0.37 0.70 -8.54
N ARG A 17 0.43 2.03 -8.75
CA ARG A 17 -0.75 2.90 -8.67
C ARG A 17 -1.16 3.42 -10.05
N ARG A 18 -2.41 3.14 -10.45
CA ARG A 18 -3.03 3.65 -11.68
C ARG A 18 -4.37 4.30 -11.35
N GLY A 19 -4.34 5.60 -11.05
CA GLY A 19 -5.51 6.35 -10.60
C GLY A 19 -6.10 5.78 -9.32
N ILE A 20 -7.34 5.29 -9.40
CA ILE A 20 -8.08 4.67 -8.28
C ILE A 20 -7.68 3.21 -8.01
N ARG A 21 -6.99 2.56 -8.95
CA ARG A 21 -6.59 1.15 -8.85
C ARG A 21 -5.16 1.02 -8.38
N PHE A 22 -4.92 0.06 -7.50
CA PHE A 22 -3.61 -0.43 -7.13
C PHE A 22 -3.43 -1.84 -7.67
N ARG A 23 -2.25 -2.14 -8.23
CA ARG A 23 -1.83 -3.50 -8.60
C ARG A 23 -0.33 -3.65 -8.37
N CYS A 24 0.06 -4.43 -7.38
CA CYS A 24 1.47 -4.72 -7.12
C CYS A 24 2.09 -5.45 -8.30
N THR A 25 3.24 -4.96 -8.77
CA THR A 25 4.03 -5.56 -9.85
C THR A 25 4.79 -6.83 -9.44
N ALA A 26 5.00 -7.04 -8.13
CA ALA A 26 5.76 -8.18 -7.61
C ALA A 26 4.88 -9.38 -7.23
N CYS A 27 3.79 -9.16 -6.49
CA CYS A 27 2.92 -10.25 -6.01
C CYS A 27 1.55 -10.30 -6.70
N GLY A 28 1.24 -9.35 -7.59
CA GLY A 28 -0.04 -9.29 -8.29
C GLY A 28 -1.23 -8.79 -7.46
N HIS A 29 -1.03 -8.43 -6.19
CA HIS A 29 -2.09 -7.92 -5.31
C HIS A 29 -2.78 -6.68 -5.90
N THR A 30 -4.10 -6.77 -6.09
CA THR A 30 -4.93 -5.70 -6.64
C THR A 30 -5.93 -5.20 -5.62
N GLU A 31 -5.99 -3.89 -5.39
CA GLU A 31 -6.91 -3.26 -4.45
C GLU A 31 -7.23 -1.83 -4.90
N HIS A 32 -8.08 -1.11 -4.16
CA HIS A 32 -8.25 0.32 -4.33
C HIS A 32 -7.03 1.09 -3.82
N ALA A 33 -6.54 2.06 -4.59
CA ALA A 33 -5.36 2.84 -4.23
C ALA A 33 -5.55 3.64 -2.92
N ASP A 34 -6.77 4.09 -2.65
CA ASP A 34 -7.11 4.79 -1.41
C ASP A 34 -7.15 3.84 -0.22
N SER A 35 -7.70 2.62 -0.38
CA SER A 35 -7.65 1.57 0.66
C SER A 35 -6.22 1.15 0.99
N VAL A 36 -5.35 1.01 -0.02
CA VAL A 36 -3.92 0.74 0.19
C VAL A 36 -3.23 1.91 0.89
N GLY A 37 -3.56 3.15 0.49
CA GLY A 37 -3.07 4.35 1.16
C GLY A 37 -3.47 4.40 2.64
N ALA A 38 -4.75 4.15 2.94
CA ALA A 38 -5.28 4.10 4.29
C ALA A 38 -4.64 2.98 5.11
N ALA A 39 -4.47 1.78 4.55
CA ALA A 39 -3.79 0.67 5.21
C ALA A 39 -2.32 1.00 5.53
N ASN A 40 -1.60 1.63 4.61
CA ASN A 40 -0.22 2.02 4.83
C ASN A 40 -0.09 3.16 5.85
N ILE A 41 -1.02 4.12 5.85
CA ILE A 41 -1.09 5.16 6.88
C ILE A 41 -1.42 4.54 8.24
N ALA A 42 -2.42 3.66 8.30
CA ALA A 42 -2.77 2.93 9.52
C ALA A 42 -1.57 2.15 10.04
N ARG A 43 -0.82 1.43 9.20
CA ARG A 43 0.42 0.75 9.62
C ARG A 43 1.52 1.70 10.10
N ALA A 44 1.67 2.85 9.46
CA ALA A 44 2.64 3.86 9.89
C ALA A 44 2.28 4.48 11.25
N ILE A 45 0.98 4.67 11.53
CA ILE A 45 0.47 5.23 12.79
C ILE A 45 0.42 4.16 13.89
N SER A 46 -0.05 2.96 13.57
CA SER A 46 -0.08 1.79 14.47
C SER A 46 1.31 1.28 14.85
N GLY A 47 2.39 1.81 14.25
CA GLY A 47 3.74 1.70 14.78
C GLY A 47 3.93 2.32 16.17
N LEU A 48 2.96 3.11 16.69
CA LEU A 48 2.89 3.49 18.11
C LEU A 48 2.11 2.49 18.99
N ALA A 49 1.41 1.50 18.41
CA ALA A 49 0.61 0.51 19.14
C ALA A 49 1.25 -0.88 19.15
N ALA A 50 2.59 -0.92 19.13
CA ALA A 50 3.38 -2.06 19.55
C ALA A 50 4.25 -1.63 20.75
N ALA A 51 3.58 -1.27 21.85
CA ALA A 51 4.09 -1.23 23.22
C ALA A 51 2.90 -1.49 24.16
#